data_AF-A0A8H4AU97-F1
#
_entry.id   AF-A0A8H4AU97-F1
#
_cell.length_a   1.000
_cell.length_b   1.000
_cell.length_c   1.000
_cell.angle_alpha   90.00
_cell.angle_beta   90.00
_cell.angle_gamma   90.00
#
_symmetry.space_group_name_H-M   'P 1'
#
loop_
_entity.id
_entity.type
_entity.pdbx_description
1 polymer ?
#
loop_
_entity_poly.entity_id
_entity_poly.type
_entity_poly.pdbx_seq_one_letter_code
_entity_poly.pdbx_strand_id
1 'polypeptide(L)'
;MLPEFVVLVIITLMELVLKKNEHKAFIYYQKSAKIGLASGIFALGNCYKDRIGVEKDKHKAFIYYQNSVDIGYQYGIRVKKNIIMALLDLYKKRKKNS
;
A
#
# COMPACT_ATOMS: atom_id res chain seq x y z
N MET A 1 20.76 -26.19 -21.12
CA MET A 1 21.04 -25.04 -20.25
C MET A 1 20.66 -23.79 -21.03
N LEU A 2 19.71 -22.97 -20.56
CA LEU A 2 19.35 -21.73 -21.26
C LEU A 2 20.54 -20.75 -21.20
N PRO A 3 20.80 -19.95 -22.24
CA PRO A 3 21.83 -18.93 -22.19
C PRO A 3 21.54 -17.90 -21.09
N GLU A 4 22.57 -17.42 -20.40
CA GLU A 4 22.45 -16.48 -19.29
C GLU A 4 21.68 -15.20 -19.66
N PHE A 5 21.87 -14.70 -20.89
CA PHE A 5 21.12 -13.54 -21.40
C PHE A 5 19.61 -13.80 -21.51
N VAL A 6 19.20 -15.02 -21.83
CA VAL A 6 17.77 -15.38 -21.94
C VAL A 6 17.12 -15.37 -20.56
N VAL A 7 17.82 -15.88 -19.54
CA VAL A 7 17.34 -15.87 -18.15
C VAL A 7 17.19 -14.43 -17.64
N LEU A 8 18.15 -13.56 -17.93
CA LEU A 8 18.09 -12.14 -17.55
C LEU A 8 16.93 -11.39 -18.22
N VAL A 9 16.68 -11.64 -19.51
CA VAL A 9 15.54 -11.06 -20.23
C VAL A 9 14.21 -11.52 -19.63
N ILE A 10 14.07 -12.80 -19.28
CA ILE A 10 12.83 -13.30 -18.65
C ILE A 10 12.60 -12.65 -17.29
N ILE A 11 13.63 -12.56 -16.44
CA ILE A 11 13.51 -11.93 -15.11
C ILE A 11 13.11 -10.46 -15.23
N THR A 12 13.78 -9.69 -16.09
CA THR A 12 13.47 -8.27 -16.29
C THR A 12 12.05 -8.05 -16.83
N LEU A 13 11.57 -8.90 -17.74
CA LEU A 13 10.19 -8.86 -18.22
C LEU A 13 9.19 -9.15 -17.11
N MET A 14 9.44 -10.16 -16.25
CA MET A 14 8.59 -10.46 -15.10
C MET A 14 8.51 -9.30 -14.12
N GLU A 15 9.65 -8.67 -13.79
CA GLU A 15 9.68 -7.49 -12.93
C GLU A 15 8.92 -6.30 -13.52
N LEU A 16 9.06 -6.06 -14.83
CA LEU A 16 8.35 -4.99 -15.52
C LEU A 16 6.82 -5.22 -15.49
N VAL A 17 6.39 -6.45 -15.77
CA VAL A 17 4.97 -6.84 -15.70
C VAL A 17 4.43 -6.67 -14.28
N LEU A 18 5.18 -7.08 -13.26
CA LEU A 18 4.81 -6.91 -11.85
C LEU A 18 4.64 -5.43 -11.51
N LYS A 19 5.64 -4.58 -11.81
CA LYS A 19 5.58 -3.13 -11.57
C LYS A 19 4.38 -2.48 -12.25
N LYS A 20 4.06 -2.89 -13.49
CA LYS A 20 2.90 -2.38 -14.23
C LYS A 20 1.58 -2.75 -13.52
N ASN A 21 1.47 -3.95 -12.98
CA ASN A 21 0.29 -4.40 -12.24
C ASN A 21 0.15 -3.67 -10.90
N GLU A 22 1.24 -3.48 -10.17
CA GLU A 22 1.25 -2.70 -8.92
C GLU A 22 0.83 -1.25 -9.15
N HIS A 23 1.31 -0.62 -10.22
CA HIS A 23 0.91 0.74 -10.57
C HIS A 23 -0.57 0.84 -10.94
N LYS A 24 -1.12 -0.15 -11.65
CA LYS A 24 -2.57 -0.24 -11.90
C LYS A 24 -3.35 -0.38 -10.60
N ALA A 25 -2.92 -1.25 -9.68
CA ALA A 25 -3.55 -1.42 -8.37
C ALA A 25 -3.58 -0.09 -7.59
N PHE A 26 -2.47 0.64 -7.58
CA PHE A 26 -2.38 1.96 -6.96
C PHE A 26 -3.40 2.95 -7.55
N ILE A 27 -3.56 2.99 -8.88
CA ILE A 27 -4.58 3.83 -9.54
C ILE A 27 -6.00 3.42 -9.12
N TYR A 28 -6.29 2.12 -9.03
CA TYR A 28 -7.61 1.64 -8.59
C TYR A 28 -7.90 2.06 -7.14
N TYR A 29 -6.93 1.92 -6.23
CA TYR A 29 -7.11 2.36 -4.84
C TYR A 29 -7.25 3.88 -4.74
N GLN A 30 -6.58 4.66 -5.58
CA GLN A 30 -6.83 6.11 -5.68
C GLN A 30 -8.27 6.43 -6.06
N LYS A 31 -8.82 5.73 -7.05
CA LYS A 31 -10.23 5.89 -7.45
C LYS A 31 -11.18 5.50 -6.32
N SER A 32 -10.93 4.37 -5.64
CA SER A 32 -11.74 3.93 -4.49
C SER A 32 -11.66 4.91 -3.31
N ALA A 33 -10.49 5.47 -3.04
CA ALA A 33 -10.32 6.48 -1.99
C ALA A 33 -11.05 7.78 -2.34
N LYS A 34 -11.04 8.21 -3.61
CA LYS A 34 -11.73 9.41 -4.08
C LYS A 34 -13.25 9.35 -3.88
N ILE A 35 -13.85 8.16 -3.94
CA ILE A 35 -15.28 7.96 -3.67
C ILE A 35 -15.59 7.70 -2.18
N GLY A 36 -14.61 7.88 -1.28
CA GLY A 36 -14.83 7.80 0.17
C GLY A 36 -14.88 6.39 0.74
N LEU A 37 -14.44 5.35 -0.01
CA LEU A 37 -14.40 3.99 0.54
C LEU A 37 -13.24 3.86 1.54
N ALA A 38 -13.57 3.63 2.82
CA ALA A 38 -12.58 3.41 3.88
C ALA A 38 -11.57 2.31 3.54
N SER A 39 -12.01 1.24 2.87
CA SER A 39 -11.14 0.15 2.39
C SER A 39 -10.16 0.60 1.30
N GLY A 40 -10.58 1.48 0.39
CA GLY A 40 -9.72 2.04 -0.65
C GLY A 40 -8.67 2.99 -0.07
N ILE A 41 -9.06 3.81 0.90
CA ILE A 41 -8.14 4.70 1.63
C ILE A 41 -7.12 3.87 2.43
N PHE A 42 -7.57 2.81 3.11
CA PHE A 42 -6.67 1.88 3.79
C PHE A 42 -5.69 1.21 2.82
N ALA A 43 -6.17 0.76 1.65
CA ALA A 43 -5.33 0.16 0.62
C ALA A 43 -4.29 1.14 0.05
N LEU A 44 -4.62 2.42 -0.11
CA LEU A 44 -3.62 3.45 -0.42
C LEU A 44 -2.54 3.57 0.65
N GLY A 45 -2.91 3.48 1.93
CA GLY A 45 -1.94 3.42 3.02
C GLY A 45 -0.96 2.26 2.85
N ASN A 46 -1.44 1.08 2.47
CA ASN A 46 -0.58 -0.08 2.17
C ASN A 46 0.35 0.19 0.96
N CYS A 47 -0.14 0.85 -0.10
CA CYS A 47 0.70 1.19 -1.24
C CYS A 47 1.93 2.02 -0.86
N TYR A 48 1.73 3.05 -0.03
CA TYR A 48 2.84 3.85 0.47
C TYR A 48 3.71 3.12 1.50
N LYS A 49 3.17 2.17 2.27
CA LYS A 49 3.94 1.37 3.24
C LYS A 49 4.87 0.37 2.55
N ASP A 50 4.36 -0.32 1.53
CA ASP A 50 4.99 -1.50 0.94
C ASP A 50 5.52 -1.25 -0.49
N ARG A 51 5.52 0.01 -0.95
CA ARG A 51 6.01 0.44 -2.27
C ARG A 51 5.23 -0.17 -3.44
N ILE A 52 3.92 -0.36 -3.28
CA ILE A 52 3.07 -0.94 -4.33
C ILE A 52 2.66 0.17 -5.30
N GLY A 53 3.31 0.23 -6.45
CA GLY A 53 2.96 1.15 -7.55
C GLY A 53 3.26 2.63 -7.29
N VAL A 54 3.82 2.95 -6.11
CA VAL A 54 4.24 4.27 -5.65
C VAL A 54 5.48 4.14 -4.78
N GLU A 55 6.26 5.21 -4.66
CA GLU A 55 7.40 5.24 -3.77
C GLU A 55 7.00 5.12 -2.30
N LYS A 56 7.86 4.48 -1.50
CA LYS A 56 7.56 4.19 -0.10
C LYS A 56 7.58 5.48 0.71
N ASP A 57 6.49 5.74 1.43
CA ASP A 57 6.34 6.90 2.31
C ASP A 57 5.54 6.50 3.55
N LYS A 58 6.26 6.30 4.67
CA LYS A 58 5.65 5.89 5.93
C LYS A 58 4.75 6.99 6.53
N HIS A 59 5.05 8.26 6.27
CA HIS A 59 4.26 9.37 6.79
C HIS A 59 2.93 9.47 6.04
N LYS A 60 2.94 9.39 4.70
CA LYS A 60 1.70 9.29 3.92
C LYS A 60 0.90 8.06 4.28
N ALA A 61 1.54 6.89 4.43
CA ALA A 61 0.85 5.67 4.85
C ALA A 61 0.08 5.87 6.16
N PHE A 62 0.71 6.51 7.16
CA PHE A 62 0.08 6.83 8.44
C PHE A 62 -1.15 7.74 8.28
N ILE A 63 -1.04 8.81 7.46
CA ILE A 63 -2.14 9.74 7.20
C ILE A 63 -3.32 9.01 6.55
N TYR A 64 -3.08 8.17 5.55
CA TYR A 64 -4.15 7.39 4.91
C TYR A 64 -4.80 6.41 5.89
N TYR A 65 -4.03 5.76 6.77
CA TYR A 65 -4.60 4.92 7.81
C TYR A 65 -5.49 5.70 8.77
N GLN A 66 -5.06 6.88 9.23
CA GLN A 66 -5.88 7.73 10.10
C GLN A 66 -7.20 8.11 9.41
N ASN A 67 -7.13 8.63 8.18
CA ASN A 67 -8.31 9.01 7.41
C ASN A 67 -9.29 7.85 7.20
N SER A 68 -8.78 6.62 7.01
CA SER A 68 -9.65 5.44 6.86
C SER A 68 -10.40 5.07 8.15
N VAL A 69 -9.83 5.34 9.33
CA VAL A 69 -10.55 5.19 10.61
C VAL A 69 -11.63 6.25 10.73
N ASP A 70 -11.31 7.50 10.42
CA ASP A 70 -12.23 8.63 10.61
C ASP A 70 -13.48 8.46 9.73
N ILE A 71 -13.28 8.10 8.45
CA ILE A 71 -14.37 7.76 7.53
C ILE A 71 -15.12 6.51 8.01
N GLY A 72 -14.41 5.46 8.40
CA GLY A 72 -15.05 4.26 8.90
C GLY A 72 -15.92 4.51 10.13
N TYR A 73 -15.46 5.36 11.05
CA TYR A 73 -16.20 5.76 12.23
C TYR A 73 -17.45 6.57 11.87
N GLN A 74 -17.33 7.52 10.93
CA GLN A 74 -18.45 8.31 10.42
C GLN A 74 -19.59 7.44 9.84
N TYR A 75 -19.25 6.37 9.14
CA TYR A 75 -20.23 5.46 8.52
C TYR A 75 -20.58 4.24 9.38
N GLY A 76 -20.15 4.18 10.65
CA GLY A 76 -20.41 3.03 11.54
C GLY A 76 -19.71 1.72 11.12
N ILE A 77 -18.71 1.80 10.24
CA ILE A 77 -17.95 0.65 9.72
C ILE A 77 -16.86 0.26 10.72
N ARG A 78 -16.81 -1.02 11.11
CA ARG A 78 -15.81 -1.54 12.05
C ARG A 78 -14.45 -1.74 11.37
N VAL A 79 -13.64 -0.69 11.29
CA VAL A 79 -12.26 -0.76 10.74
C VAL A 79 -11.20 -1.11 11.81
N LYS A 80 -11.62 -1.22 13.07
CA LYS A 80 -10.80 -1.11 14.29
C LYS A 80 -9.65 -2.12 14.44
N LYS A 81 -9.68 -3.34 13.87
CA LYS A 81 -8.65 -4.35 14.17
C LYS A 81 -7.42 -4.27 13.26
N ASN A 82 -7.60 -3.98 11.97
CA ASN A 82 -6.51 -3.99 10.99
C ASN A 82 -5.70 -2.69 11.02
N ILE A 83 -6.35 -1.56 11.27
CA ILE A 83 -5.67 -0.26 11.31
C ILE A 83 -4.88 -0.07 12.60
N ILE A 84 -5.42 -0.46 13.77
CA ILE A 84 -4.68 -0.39 15.04
C ILE A 84 -3.37 -1.20 14.94
N MET A 85 -3.40 -2.37 14.30
CA MET A 85 -2.19 -3.17 14.04
C MET A 85 -1.23 -2.49 13.06
N ALA A 86 -1.73 -1.85 11.99
CA ALA A 86 -0.90 -1.11 11.04
C ALA A 86 -0.23 0.12 11.70
N LEU A 87 -0.97 0.86 12.52
CA LEU A 87 -0.47 2.01 13.29
C LEU A 87 0.54 1.56 14.35
N LEU A 88 0.29 0.46 15.08
CA LEU A 88 1.23 -0.14 16.03
C LEU A 88 2.52 -0.65 15.36
N ASP A 89 2.43 -1.31 14.20
CA ASP A 89 3.60 -1.76 13.42
C ASP A 89 4.46 -0.57 12.99
N LEU A 90 3.83 0.51 12.51
CA LEU A 90 4.53 1.75 12.14
C LEU A 90 5.20 2.41 13.35
N TYR A 91 4.49 2.53 14.48
CA TYR A 91 5.05 3.11 15.73
C TYR A 91 6.22 2.29 16.27
N LYS A 92 6.11 0.95 16.31
CA LYS A 92 7.18 0.06 16.77
C LYS A 92 8.41 0.14 15.87
N LYS A 93 8.23 0.20 14.54
CA LYS A 93 9.34 0.38 13.59
C LYS A 93 10.03 1.73 13.71
N ARG A 94 9.29 2.81 14.03
CA ARG A 94 9.88 4.13 14.25
C ARG A 94 10.82 4.13 15.46
N LYS A 95 10.39 3.52 16.57
CA LYS A 95 11.21 3.41 17.81
C LYS A 95 12.43 2.51 17.67
N LYS A 96 12.44 1.56 16.72
CA LYS A 96 13.57 0.66 16.46
C LYS A 96 14.60 1.24 15.48
N ASN A 97 14.24 2.30 14.77
CA ASN A 97 15.06 2.99 13.78
C ASN A 97 15.54 4.38 14.27
N SER A 98 15.34 4.69 15.56
CA SER A 98 15.85 5.85 16.29
C SER A 98 16.84 5.39 17.34
#